data_AF-A0A2Z5Y4X3-F1
#
_entry.id   AF-A0A2Z5Y4X3-F1
#
_cell.length_a   1.000
_cell.length_b   1.000
_cell.length_c   1.000
_cell.angle_alpha   90.00
_cell.angle_beta   90.00
_cell.angle_gamma   90.00
#
_symmetry.space_group_name_H-M   'P 1'
#
loop_
_entity.id
_entity.type
_entity.pdbx_description
1 polymer ?
#
loop_
_entity_poly.entity_id
_entity_poly.type
_entity_poly.pdbx_seq_one_letter_code
_entity_poly.pdbx_strand_id
1 'polypeptide(L)' 'MFAVKNEYVVFTGILLSMTRQQAKALVYSLGGIYQSTVTQKTTLLVSGTSTIDLLDNFVWELV' A
#
# COMPACT_ATOMS: atom_id res chain seq x y z
N MET A 1 9.89 -5.38 20.69
CA MET A 1 9.33 -6.20 19.58
C MET A 1 9.13 -5.27 18.40
N PHE A 2 9.76 -5.52 17.24
CA PHE A 2 9.53 -4.72 16.03
C PHE A 2 8.36 -5.33 15.27
N ALA A 3 7.22 -4.63 15.22
CA ALA A 3 5.94 -5.17 14.77
C ALA A 3 5.92 -5.68 13.31
N VAL A 4 6.93 -5.34 12.50
CA VAL A 4 6.99 -5.68 11.07
C VAL A 4 8.22 -6.49 10.67
N LYS A 5 9.02 -6.96 11.64
CA LYS A 5 10.25 -7.70 11.34
C LYS A 5 9.91 -9.04 10.67
N ASN A 6 10.54 -9.32 9.52
CA ASN A 6 10.30 -10.49 8.66
C ASN A 6 8.88 -10.57 8.04
N GLU A 7 8.09 -9.51 8.12
CA GLU A 7 6.78 -9.45 7.48
C GLU A 7 6.93 -9.00 6.01
N TYR A 8 6.10 -9.56 5.13
CA TYR A 8 5.98 -9.15 3.74
C TYR A 8 4.86 -8.12 3.61
N VAL A 9 5.26 -6.85 3.45
CA VAL A 9 4.39 -5.68 3.53
C VAL A 9 4.07 -5.13 2.15
N VAL A 10 2.78 -4.94 1.86
CA VAL A 10 2.30 -4.27 0.64
C VAL A 10 1.48 -3.04 1.04
N PHE A 11 1.65 -1.95 0.28
CA PHE A 11 0.83 -0.75 0.40
C PHE A 11 -0.17 -0.63 -0.75
N THR A 12 -1.43 -0.30 -0.48
CA THR A 12 -2.42 0.07 -1.50
C THR A 12 -2.98 1.47 -1.22
N GLY A 13 -3.44 2.18 -2.25
CA GLY A 13 -3.93 3.56 -2.15
C GLY A 13 -2.84 4.60 -1.83
N ILE A 14 -3.30 5.78 -1.43
CA ILE A 14 -2.51 6.95 -1.02
C ILE A 14 -2.35 6.93 0.51
N LEU A 15 -1.11 7.05 0.98
CA LEU A 15 -0.81 7.22 2.39
C LEU A 15 -0.75 8.73 2.70
N LEU A 16 -1.65 9.24 3.54
CA LEU A 16 -1.76 10.68 3.80
C LEU A 16 -0.59 11.26 4.62
N SER A 17 0.03 10.43 5.46
CA SER A 17 1.08 10.86 6.38
C SER A 17 2.49 10.80 5.80
N MET A 18 2.71 10.06 4.73
CA MET A 18 4.04 9.86 4.15
C MET A 18 3.95 9.39 2.69
N THR A 19 5.00 9.64 1.91
CA THR A 19 5.09 9.09 0.56
C THR A 19 5.30 7.58 0.60
N ARG A 20 4.96 6.90 -0.50
CA ARG A 20 5.23 5.46 -0.66
C ARG A 20 6.73 5.13 -0.53
N GLN A 21 7.61 6.05 -0.94
CA GLN A 21 9.07 5.90 -0.77
C GLN A 21 9.48 5.98 0.69
N GLN A 22 8.92 6.92 1.45
CA GLN A 22 9.16 7.05 2.90
C GLN A 22 8.63 5.82 3.65
N ALA A 23 7.43 5.33 3.31
CA ALA A 23 6.86 4.12 3.90
C ALA A 23 7.71 2.88 3.61
N LYS A 24 8.22 2.74 2.39
CA LYS A 24 9.17 1.68 2.00
C LYS A 24 10.46 1.74 2.84
N ALA A 25 11.04 2.93 3.00
CA ALA A 25 12.23 3.11 3.82
C ALA A 25 11.99 2.71 5.29
N LEU A 26 10.82 3.04 5.84
CA LEU A 26 10.43 2.66 7.20
C LEU A 26 10.25 1.14 7.35
N VAL A 27 9.63 0.46 6.37
CA VAL A 27 9.52 -1.01 6.39
C VAL A 27 10.89 -1.66 6.46
N TYR A 28 11.85 -1.20 5.64
CA TYR A 28 13.20 -1.74 5.66
C TYR A 28 13.96 -1.43 6.96
N SER A 29 13.83 -0.22 7.51
CA SER A 29 14.52 0.13 8.76
C SER A 29 14.02 -0.68 9.96
N LEU A 30 12.78 -1.17 9.90
CA LEU A 30 12.18 -2.04 10.91
C LEU A 30 12.41 -3.54 10.65
N GLY A 31 13.14 -3.89 9.58
CA GLY A 31 13.46 -5.28 9.22
C GLY A 31 12.33 -6.04 8.52
N GLY A 32 11.35 -5.33 7.96
CA GLY A 32 10.32 -5.91 7.11
C GLY A 32 10.74 -5.94 5.63
N ILE A 33 9.93 -6.62 4.82
CA ILE A 33 10.17 -6.82 3.39
C ILE A 33 9.05 -6.13 2.61
N TYR A 34 9.36 -5.03 1.93
CA TYR A 34 8.40 -4.37 1.04
C TYR A 34 8.18 -5.17 -0.25
N GLN A 35 6.92 -5.26 -0.67
CA GLN A 35 6.47 -5.81 -1.95
C GLN A 35 5.61 -4.79 -2.69
N SER A 36 5.75 -4.72 -4.02
CA SER A 36 4.95 -3.84 -4.88
C SER A 36 3.57 -4.40 -5.22
N THR A 37 3.39 -5.71 -5.06
CA THR A 37 2.19 -6.44 -5.49
C THR A 37 1.79 -7.41 -4.39
N VAL A 38 0.48 -7.59 -4.20
CA VAL A 38 -0.07 -8.61 -3.29
C VAL A 38 0.20 -10.00 -3.86
N THR A 39 0.75 -10.88 -3.04
CA THR A 39 1.04 -12.28 -3.38
C THR A 39 0.57 -13.20 -2.26
N GLN A 40 0.58 -14.51 -2.48
CA GLN A 40 0.31 -15.49 -1.41
C GLN A 40 1.32 -15.40 -0.24
N LYS A 41 2.49 -14.79 -0.45
CA LYS A 41 3.51 -14.58 0.60
C LYS A 41 3.28 -13.30 1.40
N THR A 42 2.38 -12.42 0.97
CA THR A 42 2.11 -11.15 1.66
C THR A 42 1.47 -11.45 3.01
N THR A 43 2.04 -10.91 4.08
CA THR A 43 1.58 -11.14 5.46
C THR A 43 0.94 -9.90 6.06
N LEU A 44 1.26 -8.71 5.54
CA LEU A 44 0.68 -7.45 5.96
C LEU A 44 0.28 -6.57 4.77
N LEU A 45 -1.02 -6.30 4.63
CA LEU A 45 -1.56 -5.33 3.69
C LEU A 45 -1.90 -4.04 4.42
N VAL A 46 -1.24 -2.95 4.05
CA VAL A 46 -1.52 -1.60 4.56
C VAL A 46 -2.34 -0.86 3.51
N SER A 47 -3.59 -0.56 3.85
CA SER A 47 -4.49 0.20 2.97
C SER A 47 -4.49 1.67 3.33
N GLY A 48 -4.09 2.51 2.37
CA GLY A 48 -4.32 3.93 2.37
C GLY A 48 -5.69 4.29 1.79
N THR A 49 -5.92 5.59 1.60
CA THR A 49 -7.12 6.09 0.92
C THR A 49 -7.00 5.85 -0.56
N SER A 50 -7.99 5.17 -1.14
CA SER A 50 -8.16 5.13 -2.59
C SER A 50 -9.12 6.22 -2.98
N THR A 51 -8.71 7.13 -3.87
CA THR A 51 -9.65 8.00 -4.57
C THR A 51 -10.41 7.11 -5.55
N ILE A 52 -11.52 6.54 -5.11
CA ILE A 52 -12.52 6.06 -6.04
C ILE A 52 -13.30 7.31 -6.40
N ASP A 53 -12.88 8.01 -7.45
CA ASP A 53 -13.72 9.03 -8.05
C ASP A 53 -14.92 8.28 -8.65
N LEU A 54 -16.04 8.29 -7.91
CA LEU A 54 -17.32 7.75 -8.38
C LEU A 54 -17.75 8.39 -9.72
N LEU A 55 -17.16 9.54 -10.06
CA LEU A 55 -17.38 10.28 -11.30
C LEU A 55 -16.53 9.76 -12.49
N ASP A 56 -15.39 9.11 -12.26
CA ASP A 56 -14.56 8.57 -13.37
C ASP A 56 -15.21 7.36 -14.06
N ASN A 57 -16.06 6.62 -13.33
CA ASN A 57 -16.80 5.48 -13.90
C ASN A 57 -18.06 5.90 -14.68
N PHE A 58 -18.55 7.13 -14.52
CA PHE A 58 -19.75 7.61 -15.21
C PHE A 58 -19.48 8.03 -16.66
N VAL A 59 -18.23 8.39 -16.99
CA VAL A 59 -17.87 8.89 -18.32
C VAL A 59 -17.92 7.77 -19.37
N TRP A 60 -17.71 6.51 -18.97
CA TRP A 60 -17.66 5.36 -19.89
C TRP A 60 -19.04 4.78 -20.26
N GLU A 61 -20.09 5.06 -19.50
CA GLU A 61 -21.46 4.59 -19.82
C GLU A 61 -22.22 5.55 -20.78
N LEU A 62 -21.62 6.68 -21.15
CA LEU A 62 -22.23 7.71 -21.99
C LEU A 62 -21.52 7.94 -23.33
N VAL A 63 -20.66 7.01 -23.79
CA VAL A 63 -19.97 7.06 -25.10
C VAL A 63 -20.41 5.92 -26.00
#